data_AF-K2A1J2-F1
#
_entry.id   AF-K2A1J2-F1
#
_cell.length_a   1.000
_cell.length_b   1.000
_cell.length_c   1.000
_cell.angle_alpha   90.00
_cell.angle_beta   90.00
_cell.angle_gamma   90.00
#
_symmetry.space_group_name_H-M   'P 1'
#
loop_
_entity.id
_entity.type
_entity.pdbx_description
1 polymer ?
#
loop_
_entity_poly.entity_id
_entity_poly.type
_entity_poly.pdbx_seq_one_letter_code
_entity_poly.pdbx_strand_id
1 'polypeptide(L)'
;MSRQKQFEYRISKNKNVIASGQRPRGDPQLVLNCLALAFILILIPFPLSAKVPDLPTITPANFTMELARVTSTYEHIIQNNPKSLIRKFKKAHGAHHYRFSATETQLKNDYQKIVKQRNMLDPINQLKQSMKDMYLEHYSVTSDQLNAMDYEATLLAVGLFKEIARLQKKYDSFLLPVIHNALLAVHAKKRGACKHWAEDLLIYLKPLKRRFFDVAWGEAYPGKVMEHNTAVIIPKGRPFEDGLFVDPWRTSGRPYWSRVPDDHHYRWKQWAGFDRN
;
A
#
# COMPACT_ATOMS: atom_id res chain seq x y z
N MET A 1 -7.61 8.19 -34.53
CA MET A 1 -6.66 8.62 -33.48
C MET A 1 -6.27 7.39 -32.67
N SER A 2 -4.99 7.09 -32.45
CA SER A 2 -4.58 5.86 -31.72
C SER A 2 -5.03 5.91 -30.25
N ARG A 3 -5.28 4.75 -29.63
CA ARG A 3 -5.73 4.64 -28.22
C ARG A 3 -4.75 5.29 -27.23
N GLN A 4 -3.45 5.24 -27.53
CA GLN A 4 -2.40 5.95 -26.78
C GLN A 4 -2.53 7.48 -26.90
N LYS A 5 -2.83 8.01 -28.09
CA LYS A 5 -3.13 9.43 -28.27
C LYS A 5 -4.42 9.84 -27.56
N GLN A 6 -5.42 8.96 -27.39
CA GLN A 6 -6.63 9.24 -26.60
C GLN A 6 -6.36 9.25 -25.09
N PHE A 7 -5.50 8.35 -24.60
CA PHE A 7 -5.02 8.33 -23.22
C PHE A 7 -4.20 9.60 -22.90
N GLU A 8 -3.20 9.91 -23.73
CA GLU A 8 -2.41 11.14 -23.60
C GLU A 8 -3.26 12.40 -23.78
N TYR A 9 -4.26 12.39 -24.67
CA TYR A 9 -5.19 13.50 -24.87
C TYR A 9 -6.16 13.69 -23.68
N ARG A 10 -6.60 12.63 -22.99
CA ARG A 10 -7.42 12.78 -21.77
C ARG A 10 -6.59 13.17 -20.55
N ILE A 11 -5.35 12.69 -20.44
CA ILE A 11 -4.38 13.15 -19.44
C ILE A 11 -3.99 14.61 -19.70
N SER A 12 -3.79 15.01 -20.96
CA SER A 12 -3.49 16.41 -21.33
C SER A 12 -4.71 17.32 -21.22
N LYS A 13 -5.93 16.86 -21.53
CA LYS A 13 -7.16 17.59 -21.21
C LYS A 13 -7.32 17.75 -19.70
N ASN A 14 -7.01 16.73 -18.89
CA ASN A 14 -7.01 16.88 -17.43
C ASN A 14 -5.90 17.81 -16.93
N LYS A 15 -4.73 17.87 -17.57
CA LYS A 15 -3.70 18.91 -17.29
C LYS A 15 -4.16 20.31 -17.69
N ASN A 16 -4.82 20.47 -18.84
CA ASN A 16 -5.31 21.77 -19.34
C ASN A 16 -6.57 22.26 -18.62
N VAL A 17 -7.40 21.35 -18.10
CA VAL A 17 -8.53 21.65 -17.21
C VAL A 17 -8.06 22.06 -15.81
N ILE A 18 -6.85 21.63 -15.40
CA ILE A 18 -6.17 22.14 -14.19
C ILE A 18 -5.50 23.50 -14.46
N ALA A 19 -5.10 23.79 -15.70
CA ALA A 19 -4.53 25.08 -16.09
C ALA A 19 -5.58 26.18 -16.38
N SER A 20 -6.82 25.81 -16.76
CA SER A 20 -7.90 26.77 -17.07
C SER A 20 -8.90 26.99 -15.92
N GLY A 21 -8.73 26.34 -14.77
CA GLY A 21 -9.60 26.52 -13.60
C GLY A 21 -11.07 26.10 -13.77
N GLN A 22 -11.46 25.51 -14.91
CA GLN A 22 -12.84 25.10 -15.18
C GLN A 22 -12.95 23.56 -15.28
N ARG A 23 -13.24 22.91 -14.14
CA ARG A 23 -13.85 21.56 -14.11
C ARG A 23 -15.38 21.69 -13.99
N PRO A 24 -16.16 20.71 -14.49
CA PRO A 24 -17.60 20.68 -14.21
C PRO A 24 -17.78 20.73 -12.71
N ARG A 25 -18.67 21.62 -12.24
CA ARG A 25 -18.96 21.79 -10.81
C ARG A 25 -19.21 20.41 -10.22
N GLY A 26 -18.35 19.97 -9.31
CA GLY A 26 -18.70 18.86 -8.44
C GLY A 26 -20.02 19.22 -7.76
N ASP A 27 -20.89 18.25 -7.57
CA ASP A 27 -22.17 18.46 -6.89
C ASP A 27 -21.92 19.27 -5.59
N PRO A 28 -22.44 20.51 -5.49
CA PRO A 28 -22.22 21.35 -4.31
C PRO A 28 -22.64 20.66 -3.02
N GLN A 29 -23.65 19.79 -3.10
CA GLN A 29 -24.14 19.00 -1.97
C GLN A 29 -23.10 17.97 -1.51
N LEU A 30 -22.36 17.38 -2.45
CA LEU A 30 -21.29 16.43 -2.14
C LEU A 30 -20.11 17.10 -1.43
N VAL A 31 -19.76 18.31 -1.86
CA VAL A 31 -18.72 19.13 -1.20
C VAL A 31 -19.17 19.50 0.21
N LEU A 32 -20.43 19.92 0.37
CA LEU A 32 -21.00 20.28 1.66
C LEU A 32 -21.07 19.07 2.61
N ASN A 33 -21.44 17.88 2.11
CA ASN A 33 -21.49 16.65 2.89
C ASN A 33 -20.09 16.19 3.32
N CYS A 34 -19.09 16.24 2.43
CA CYS A 34 -17.70 15.94 2.77
C CYS A 34 -17.14 16.92 3.80
N LEU A 35 -17.49 18.21 3.69
CA LEU A 35 -17.10 19.22 4.67
C LEU A 35 -17.79 18.99 6.01
N ALA A 36 -19.09 18.73 6.04
CA ALA A 36 -19.83 18.45 7.27
C ALA A 36 -19.28 17.21 8.01
N LEU A 37 -19.01 16.12 7.28
CA LEU A 37 -18.37 14.91 7.83
C LEU A 37 -16.95 15.20 8.33
N ALA A 38 -16.16 15.98 7.60
CA ALA A 38 -14.83 16.37 8.04
C ALA A 38 -14.88 17.26 9.30
N PHE A 39 -15.82 18.21 9.38
CA PHE A 39 -16.01 19.08 10.56
C PHE A 39 -16.36 18.29 11.82
N ILE A 40 -17.22 17.27 11.71
CA ILE A 40 -17.54 16.37 12.83
C ILE A 40 -16.29 15.57 13.26
N LEU A 41 -15.47 15.14 12.30
CA LEU A 41 -14.27 14.32 12.56
C LEU A 41 -13.05 15.14 13.02
N ILE A 42 -12.99 16.45 12.76
CA ILE A 42 -11.91 17.35 13.22
C ILE A 42 -11.95 17.53 14.76
N LEU A 43 -13.13 17.44 15.37
CA LEU A 43 -13.30 17.59 16.82
C LEU A 43 -12.95 16.33 17.61
N ILE A 44 -12.70 15.21 16.93
CA ILE A 44 -12.27 13.95 17.55
C ILE A 44 -10.74 13.86 17.37
N PRO A 45 -9.94 13.79 18.44
CA PRO A 45 -8.50 13.58 18.33
C PRO A 45 -8.24 12.18 17.76
N PHE A 46 -8.16 12.09 16.44
CA PHE A 46 -7.75 10.86 15.77
C PHE A 46 -6.23 10.74 15.82
N PRO A 47 -5.68 9.56 16.13
CA PRO A 47 -4.26 9.33 16.01
C PRO A 47 -3.86 9.54 14.54
N LEU A 48 -2.95 10.49 14.30
CA LEU A 48 -2.31 10.66 13.01
C LEU A 48 -1.81 9.30 12.52
N SER A 49 -2.03 8.98 11.24
CA SER A 49 -1.46 7.77 10.64
C SER A 49 0.04 7.79 10.87
N ALA A 50 0.58 6.76 11.53
CA ALA A 50 2.01 6.67 11.75
C ALA A 50 2.71 6.75 10.39
N LYS A 51 3.75 7.60 10.29
CA LYS A 51 4.61 7.67 9.10
C LYS A 51 5.05 6.25 8.74
N VAL A 52 4.88 5.85 7.47
CA VAL A 52 5.57 4.65 7.00
C VAL A 52 7.05 4.88 7.28
N PRO A 53 7.72 3.98 8.03
CA PRO A 53 9.12 4.16 8.38
C PRO A 53 9.92 4.47 7.12
N ASP A 54 10.94 5.32 7.24
CA ASP A 54 11.96 5.40 6.19
C ASP A 54 12.48 3.99 5.96
N LEU A 55 12.11 3.39 4.82
CA LEU A 55 12.56 2.06 4.42
C LEU A 55 14.09 2.16 4.23
N PRO A 56 14.91 1.71 5.19
CA PRO A 56 16.37 1.73 5.01
C PRO A 56 16.71 0.71 3.93
N THR A 57 17.72 1.00 3.09
CA THR A 57 18.57 0.14 2.21
C THR A 57 18.05 -1.18 1.62
N ILE A 58 16.76 -1.49 1.72
CA ILE A 58 16.14 -2.70 1.21
C ILE A 58 15.86 -2.47 -0.27
N THR A 59 16.43 -3.36 -1.05
CA THR A 59 16.27 -3.45 -2.49
C THR A 59 15.69 -4.82 -2.80
N PRO A 60 15.06 -5.00 -3.96
CA PRO A 60 14.64 -6.34 -4.38
C PRO A 60 15.78 -7.37 -4.33
N ALA A 61 17.02 -6.94 -4.58
CA ALA A 61 18.21 -7.80 -4.61
C ALA A 61 18.64 -8.33 -3.23
N ASN A 62 18.50 -7.53 -2.17
CA ASN A 62 18.92 -7.95 -0.81
C ASN A 62 17.76 -8.37 0.10
N PHE A 63 16.51 -8.19 -0.35
CA PHE A 63 15.32 -8.44 0.47
C PHE A 63 15.29 -9.85 1.06
N THR A 64 15.47 -10.89 0.24
CA THR A 64 15.40 -12.29 0.69
C THR A 64 16.46 -12.61 1.76
N MET A 65 17.70 -12.14 1.54
CA MET A 65 18.79 -12.34 2.50
C MET A 65 18.52 -11.61 3.81
N GLU A 66 18.06 -10.36 3.74
CA GLU A 66 17.77 -9.56 4.93
C GLU A 66 16.57 -10.13 5.72
N LEU A 67 15.53 -10.59 5.03
CA LEU A 67 14.40 -11.28 5.65
C LEU A 67 14.85 -12.54 6.38
N ALA A 68 15.70 -13.36 5.75
CA ALA A 68 16.24 -14.57 6.36
C ALA A 68 17.09 -14.25 7.61
N ARG A 69 17.98 -13.25 7.50
CA ARG A 69 18.82 -12.77 8.61
C ARG A 69 17.95 -12.31 9.79
N VAL A 70 16.95 -11.48 9.52
CA VAL A 70 16.06 -10.93 10.54
C VAL A 70 15.23 -12.02 11.21
N THR A 71 14.70 -12.95 10.42
CA THR A 71 13.91 -14.09 10.91
C THR A 71 14.74 -14.98 11.82
N SER A 72 15.93 -15.40 11.37
CA SER A 72 16.85 -16.23 12.15
C SER A 72 17.29 -15.54 13.45
N THR A 73 17.61 -14.24 13.41
CA THR A 73 17.98 -13.47 14.61
C THR A 73 16.82 -13.43 15.62
N TYR A 74 15.59 -13.21 15.13
CA TYR A 74 14.40 -13.19 15.98
C TYR A 74 14.17 -14.56 16.61
N GLU A 75 14.18 -15.62 15.82
CA GLU A 75 13.99 -16.99 16.30
C GLU A 75 15.03 -17.39 17.33
N HIS A 76 16.30 -17.04 17.09
CA HIS A 76 17.39 -17.25 18.04
C HIS A 76 17.09 -16.57 19.39
N ILE A 77 16.66 -15.30 19.39
CA ILE A 77 16.30 -14.59 20.63
C ILE A 77 15.13 -15.27 21.34
N ILE A 78 14.11 -15.71 20.61
CA ILE A 78 12.92 -16.33 21.19
C ILE A 78 13.21 -17.73 21.76
N GLN A 79 14.02 -18.53 21.07
CA GLN A 79 14.31 -19.92 21.44
C GLN A 79 15.32 -20.03 22.59
N ASN A 80 16.31 -19.12 22.64
CA ASN A 80 17.39 -19.18 23.62
C ASN A 80 17.11 -18.41 24.91
N ASN A 81 15.90 -17.88 25.09
CA ASN A 81 15.56 -17.09 26.28
C ASN A 81 14.22 -17.53 26.92
N PRO A 82 14.06 -17.42 28.24
CA PRO A 82 12.83 -17.79 28.91
C PRO A 82 11.61 -17.04 28.36
N LYS A 83 10.51 -17.77 28.11
CA LYS A 83 9.24 -17.18 27.63
C LYS A 83 8.75 -16.04 28.55
N SER A 84 9.00 -16.14 29.85
CA SER A 84 8.66 -15.10 30.84
C SER A 84 9.43 -13.79 30.58
N LEU A 85 10.71 -13.87 30.22
CA LEU A 85 11.55 -12.73 29.90
C LEU A 85 11.11 -12.07 28.59
N ILE A 86 10.86 -12.86 27.55
CA ILE A 86 10.29 -12.35 26.29
C ILE A 86 8.94 -11.68 26.52
N ARG A 87 8.07 -12.25 27.38
CA ARG A 87 6.80 -11.62 27.75
C ARG A 87 7.00 -10.28 28.46
N LYS A 88 8.02 -10.16 29.32
CA LYS A 88 8.39 -8.88 29.93
C LYS A 88 8.83 -7.87 28.86
N PHE A 89 9.68 -8.25 27.90
CA PHE A 89 10.10 -7.36 26.82
C PHE A 89 8.93 -6.84 25.99
N LYS A 90 7.98 -7.71 25.64
CA LYS A 90 6.74 -7.33 24.93
C LYS A 90 5.89 -6.32 25.70
N LYS A 91 5.89 -6.34 27.03
CA LYS A 91 5.12 -5.41 27.87
C LYS A 91 5.87 -4.13 28.18
N ALA A 92 7.21 -4.14 28.12
CA ALA A 92 8.07 -3.04 28.55
C ALA A 92 8.18 -1.87 27.53
N HIS A 93 7.15 -1.64 26.70
CA HIS A 93 7.08 -0.51 25.77
C HIS A 93 6.99 0.82 26.53
N GLY A 94 8.14 1.42 26.88
CA GLY A 94 8.22 2.71 27.60
C GLY A 94 7.86 2.63 29.09
N ALA A 95 7.57 1.44 29.62
CA ALA A 95 7.20 1.27 31.02
C ALA A 95 8.43 1.26 31.95
N HIS A 96 8.51 2.25 32.84
CA HIS A 96 9.60 2.44 33.80
C HIS A 96 9.60 1.46 34.98
N HIS A 97 8.53 0.68 35.18
CA HIS A 97 8.41 -0.24 36.34
C HIS A 97 9.07 -1.60 36.14
N TYR A 98 9.52 -1.93 34.92
CA TYR A 98 10.32 -3.15 34.69
C TYR A 98 11.79 -2.87 34.99
N ARG A 99 12.34 -3.56 36.00
CA ARG A 99 13.78 -3.61 36.26
C ARG A 99 14.40 -4.76 35.47
N PHE A 100 15.49 -4.46 34.78
CA PHE A 100 16.28 -5.40 34.00
C PHE A 100 17.73 -5.33 34.47
N SER A 101 18.44 -6.45 34.47
CA SER A 101 19.91 -6.44 34.57
C SER A 101 20.54 -5.72 33.38
N ALA A 102 21.85 -5.45 33.42
CA ALA A 102 22.56 -4.90 32.27
C ALA A 102 22.45 -5.81 31.03
N THR A 103 22.58 -7.13 31.22
CA THR A 103 22.46 -8.12 30.13
C THR A 103 21.04 -8.22 29.59
N GLU A 104 20.02 -8.20 30.45
CA GLU A 104 18.61 -8.18 30.04
C GLU A 104 18.25 -6.87 29.31
N THR A 105 18.87 -5.75 29.69
CA THR A 105 18.67 -4.45 29.03
C THR A 105 19.23 -4.48 27.61
N GLN A 106 20.44 -5.01 27.42
CA GLN A 106 21.01 -5.18 26.08
C GLN A 106 20.14 -6.10 25.22
N LEU A 107 19.75 -7.26 25.75
CA LEU A 107 18.89 -8.21 25.05
C LEU A 107 17.51 -7.61 24.71
N LYS A 108 16.92 -6.80 25.60
CA LYS A 108 15.68 -6.07 25.33
C LYS A 108 15.87 -5.12 24.15
N ASN A 109 16.96 -4.38 24.10
CA ASN A 109 17.24 -3.44 23.01
C ASN A 109 17.40 -4.18 21.67
N ASP A 110 18.12 -5.31 21.67
CA ASP A 110 18.28 -6.16 20.49
C ASP A 110 16.94 -6.76 20.04
N TYR A 111 16.14 -7.24 20.99
CA TYR A 111 14.78 -7.71 20.74
C TYR A 111 13.88 -6.61 20.13
N GLN A 112 13.91 -5.40 20.69
CA GLN A 112 13.10 -4.28 20.18
C GLN A 112 13.55 -3.84 18.78
N LYS A 113 14.87 -3.83 18.54
CA LYS A 113 15.46 -3.54 17.22
C LYS A 113 15.01 -4.57 16.19
N ILE A 114 15.10 -5.86 16.51
CA ILE A 114 14.72 -6.91 15.56
C ILE A 114 13.22 -6.94 15.29
N VAL A 115 12.38 -6.68 16.31
CA VAL A 115 10.93 -6.55 16.14
C VAL A 115 10.58 -5.38 15.23
N LYS A 116 11.28 -4.25 15.36
CA LYS A 116 11.10 -3.10 14.46
C LYS A 116 11.46 -3.47 13.01
N GLN A 117 12.53 -4.23 12.78
CA GLN A 117 12.90 -4.72 11.44
C GLN A 117 11.84 -5.67 10.87
N ARG A 118 11.33 -6.61 11.68
CA ARG A 118 10.24 -7.51 11.28
C ARG A 118 8.95 -6.80 10.92
N ASN A 119 8.52 -5.84 11.74
CA ASN A 119 7.31 -5.05 11.47
C ASN A 119 7.37 -4.30 10.13
N MET A 120 8.58 -4.09 9.59
CA MET A 120 8.79 -3.50 8.28
C MET A 120 8.88 -4.55 7.15
N LEU A 121 9.56 -5.67 7.39
CA LEU A 121 9.80 -6.71 6.37
C LEU A 121 8.64 -7.68 6.19
N ASP A 122 7.96 -8.05 7.28
CA ASP A 122 6.90 -9.07 7.26
C ASP A 122 5.75 -8.67 6.33
N PRO A 123 5.24 -7.41 6.33
CA PRO A 123 4.20 -7.00 5.39
C PRO A 123 4.64 -7.05 3.92
N ILE A 124 5.90 -6.73 3.63
CA ILE A 124 6.45 -6.84 2.27
C ILE A 124 6.47 -8.31 1.83
N ASN A 125 6.93 -9.20 2.72
CA ASN A 125 6.94 -10.63 2.46
C ASN A 125 5.52 -11.18 2.29
N GLN A 126 4.56 -10.72 3.09
CA GLN A 126 3.16 -11.13 2.98
C GLN A 126 2.58 -10.73 1.62
N LEU A 127 2.76 -9.48 1.18
CA LEU A 127 2.32 -9.06 -0.16
C LEU A 127 2.98 -9.91 -1.26
N LYS A 128 4.29 -10.17 -1.13
CA LYS A 128 5.02 -11.07 -2.04
C LYS A 128 4.39 -12.47 -2.08
N GLN A 129 4.12 -13.09 -0.93
CA GLN A 129 3.49 -14.42 -0.90
C GLN A 129 2.08 -14.37 -1.45
N SER A 130 1.26 -13.37 -1.11
CA SER A 130 -0.09 -13.22 -1.66
C SER A 130 -0.10 -13.16 -3.19
N MET A 131 0.89 -12.52 -3.82
CA MET A 131 1.02 -12.54 -5.29
C MET A 131 1.39 -13.92 -5.83
N LYS A 132 2.30 -14.65 -5.15
CA LYS A 132 2.71 -15.99 -5.56
C LYS A 132 1.58 -16.99 -5.41
N ASP A 133 0.93 -17.00 -4.26
CA ASP A 133 -0.20 -17.90 -3.94
C ASP A 133 -1.31 -17.68 -4.96
N MET A 134 -1.69 -16.41 -5.21
CA MET A 134 -2.64 -16.01 -6.25
C MET A 134 -2.27 -16.53 -7.65
N TYR A 135 -0.99 -16.57 -8.02
CA TYR A 135 -0.58 -17.10 -9.32
C TYR A 135 -0.65 -18.64 -9.34
N LEU A 136 -0.18 -19.29 -8.27
CA LEU A 136 -0.11 -20.75 -8.14
C LEU A 136 -1.50 -21.40 -8.01
N GLU A 137 -2.52 -20.65 -7.61
CA GLU A 137 -3.93 -21.07 -7.68
C GLU A 137 -4.36 -21.47 -9.11
N HIS A 138 -3.72 -20.92 -10.14
CA HIS A 138 -4.14 -21.10 -11.54
C HIS A 138 -3.12 -21.82 -12.41
N TYR A 139 -1.86 -21.89 -11.98
CA TYR A 139 -0.76 -22.38 -12.80
C TYR A 139 0.11 -23.37 -12.04
N SER A 140 0.38 -24.51 -12.66
CA SER A 140 1.52 -25.35 -12.29
C SER A 140 2.79 -24.78 -12.94
N VAL A 141 3.87 -24.69 -12.19
CA VAL A 141 5.13 -24.07 -12.65
C VAL A 141 6.33 -24.97 -12.36
N THR A 142 7.35 -24.89 -13.19
CA THR A 142 8.65 -25.52 -12.92
C THR A 142 9.39 -24.76 -11.80
N SER A 143 10.43 -25.38 -11.24
CA SER A 143 11.29 -24.73 -10.24
C SER A 143 11.91 -23.42 -10.76
N ASP A 144 12.32 -23.37 -12.02
CA ASP A 144 12.88 -22.15 -12.63
C ASP A 144 11.84 -21.04 -12.76
N GLN A 145 10.62 -21.39 -13.15
CA GLN A 145 9.50 -20.45 -13.20
C GLN A 145 9.12 -19.96 -11.81
N LEU A 146 9.14 -20.83 -10.80
CA LEU A 146 8.88 -20.48 -9.41
C LEU A 146 9.93 -19.48 -8.89
N ASN A 147 11.22 -19.70 -9.17
CA ASN A 147 12.29 -18.78 -8.80
C ASN A 147 12.17 -17.42 -9.51
N ALA A 148 11.87 -17.43 -10.80
CA ALA A 148 11.67 -16.20 -11.57
C ALA A 148 10.43 -15.41 -11.08
N MET A 149 9.34 -16.10 -10.75
CA MET A 149 8.15 -15.49 -10.16
C MET A 149 8.42 -14.94 -8.76
N ASP A 150 9.17 -15.66 -7.92
CA ASP A 150 9.56 -15.20 -6.59
C ASP A 150 10.37 -13.90 -6.65
N TYR A 151 11.27 -13.79 -7.64
CA TYR A 151 12.02 -12.56 -7.92
C TYR A 151 11.11 -11.42 -8.39
N GLU A 152 10.23 -11.67 -9.36
CA GLU A 152 9.28 -10.65 -9.86
C GLU A 152 8.34 -10.16 -8.74
N ALA A 153 7.77 -11.07 -7.95
CA ALA A 153 6.93 -10.75 -6.79
C ALA A 153 7.70 -9.95 -5.73
N THR A 154 8.99 -10.26 -5.52
CA THR A 154 9.87 -9.48 -4.63
C THR A 154 10.06 -8.06 -5.15
N LEU A 155 10.33 -7.90 -6.45
CA LEU A 155 10.50 -6.60 -7.10
C LEU A 155 9.24 -5.74 -6.96
N LEU A 156 8.07 -6.33 -7.23
CA LEU A 156 6.78 -5.65 -7.10
C LEU A 156 6.48 -5.26 -5.65
N ALA A 157 6.61 -6.19 -4.69
CA ALA A 157 6.28 -5.92 -3.29
C ALA A 157 7.17 -4.84 -2.67
N VAL A 158 8.50 -4.97 -2.82
CA VAL A 158 9.46 -3.97 -2.33
C VAL A 158 9.23 -2.62 -3.02
N GLY A 159 9.02 -2.65 -4.34
CA GLY A 159 8.77 -1.46 -5.14
C GLY A 159 7.52 -0.71 -4.70
N LEU A 160 6.41 -1.41 -4.53
CA LEU A 160 5.14 -0.87 -4.07
C LEU A 160 5.26 -0.25 -2.69
N PHE A 161 5.88 -0.93 -1.71
CA PHE A 161 6.04 -0.36 -0.38
C PHE A 161 6.87 0.92 -0.39
N LYS A 162 7.94 0.97 -1.19
CA LYS A 162 8.76 2.18 -1.36
C LYS A 162 7.97 3.30 -2.02
N GLU A 163 7.22 2.99 -3.05
CA GLU A 163 6.40 3.97 -3.76
C GLU A 163 5.26 4.49 -2.88
N ILE A 164 4.60 3.61 -2.13
CA ILE A 164 3.56 3.99 -1.16
C ILE A 164 4.13 4.95 -0.10
N ALA A 165 5.31 4.65 0.46
CA ALA A 165 5.98 5.52 1.42
C ALA A 165 6.32 6.89 0.80
N ARG A 166 6.79 6.90 -0.45
CA ARG A 166 7.09 8.13 -1.21
C ARG A 166 5.84 8.97 -1.45
N LEU A 167 4.75 8.34 -1.88
CA LEU A 167 3.46 8.98 -2.15
C LEU A 167 2.80 9.48 -0.86
N GLN A 168 2.88 8.74 0.24
CA GLN A 168 2.37 9.19 1.54
C GLN A 168 3.01 10.52 1.94
N LYS A 169 4.33 10.65 1.80
CA LYS A 169 5.06 11.89 2.05
C LYS A 169 4.66 12.99 1.05
N LYS A 170 4.59 12.66 -0.24
CA LYS A 170 4.20 13.60 -1.31
C LYS A 170 2.81 14.18 -1.10
N TYR A 171 1.87 13.37 -0.63
CA TYR A 171 0.48 13.78 -0.40
C TYR A 171 0.24 14.35 0.98
N ASP A 172 1.15 14.11 1.92
CA ASP A 172 0.98 14.46 3.33
C ASP A 172 -0.33 13.83 3.86
N SER A 173 -0.50 12.54 3.55
CA SER A 173 -1.67 11.73 3.87
C SER A 173 -1.54 11.13 5.28
N PHE A 174 -1.68 11.97 6.30
CA PHE A 174 -1.67 11.54 7.71
C PHE A 174 -3.05 11.60 8.38
N LEU A 175 -4.01 12.23 7.69
CA LEU A 175 -5.39 12.39 8.13
C LEU A 175 -6.27 11.27 7.57
N LEU A 176 -7.47 11.12 8.15
CA LEU A 176 -8.48 10.20 7.64
C LEU A 176 -8.78 10.50 6.17
N PRO A 177 -9.07 9.48 5.34
CA PRO A 177 -9.28 9.68 3.90
C PRO A 177 -10.41 10.67 3.59
N VAL A 178 -11.47 10.71 4.41
CA VAL A 178 -12.59 11.67 4.30
C VAL A 178 -12.10 13.10 4.51
N ILE A 179 -11.27 13.34 5.52
CA ILE A 179 -10.69 14.68 5.79
C ILE A 179 -9.77 15.09 4.65
N HIS A 180 -8.94 14.17 4.15
CA HIS A 180 -8.07 14.44 3.00
C HIS A 180 -8.86 14.83 1.75
N ASN A 181 -9.99 14.15 1.49
CA ASN A 181 -10.88 14.49 0.38
C ASN A 181 -11.55 15.85 0.55
N ALA A 182 -11.96 16.22 1.77
CA ALA A 182 -12.49 17.55 2.06
C ALA A 182 -11.44 18.65 1.79
N LEU A 183 -10.18 18.43 2.19
CA LEU A 183 -9.07 19.34 1.90
C LEU A 183 -8.79 19.50 0.40
N LEU A 184 -9.02 18.46 -0.40
CA LEU A 184 -8.95 18.55 -1.86
C LEU A 184 -10.11 19.38 -2.43
N ALA A 185 -11.32 19.23 -1.89
CA ALA A 185 -12.50 19.96 -2.35
C ALA A 185 -12.36 21.48 -2.14
N VAL A 186 -11.73 21.90 -1.03
CA VAL A 186 -11.44 23.32 -0.75
C VAL A 186 -10.10 23.79 -1.32
N HIS A 187 -9.45 22.98 -2.16
CA HIS A 187 -8.18 23.28 -2.81
C HIS A 187 -6.99 23.52 -1.85
N ALA A 188 -7.12 23.15 -0.57
CA ALA A 188 -6.04 23.19 0.42
C ALA A 188 -4.99 22.10 0.16
N LYS A 189 -5.37 21.01 -0.53
CA LYS A 189 -4.43 20.03 -1.10
C LYS A 189 -4.67 19.88 -2.60
N LYS A 190 -3.63 19.45 -3.33
CA LYS A 190 -3.66 19.28 -4.79
C LYS A 190 -3.82 17.81 -5.24
N ARG A 191 -3.38 16.85 -4.43
CA ARG A 191 -3.41 15.39 -4.72
C ARG A 191 -3.64 14.56 -3.46
N GLY A 192 -3.85 13.25 -3.63
CA GLY A 192 -3.99 12.26 -2.55
C GLY A 192 -5.38 11.64 -2.38
N ALA A 193 -6.35 11.98 -3.23
CA ALA A 193 -7.56 11.18 -3.40
C ALA A 193 -7.24 9.77 -3.92
N CYS A 194 -8.16 8.82 -3.73
CA CYS A 194 -8.04 7.42 -4.16
C CYS A 194 -7.54 7.26 -5.61
N LYS A 195 -8.14 8.00 -6.55
CA LYS A 195 -7.72 7.98 -7.96
C LYS A 195 -6.27 8.43 -8.18
N HIS A 196 -5.76 9.37 -7.37
CA HIS A 196 -4.36 9.81 -7.47
C HIS A 196 -3.39 8.76 -6.93
N TRP A 197 -3.82 7.95 -5.96
CA TRP A 197 -3.05 6.79 -5.50
C TRP A 197 -3.03 5.70 -6.56
N ALA A 198 -4.18 5.32 -7.10
CA ALA A 198 -4.27 4.35 -8.19
C ALA A 198 -3.43 4.76 -9.40
N GLU A 199 -3.56 6.02 -9.84
CA GLU A 199 -2.79 6.59 -10.95
C GLU A 199 -1.28 6.53 -10.70
N ASP A 200 -0.78 7.10 -9.60
CA ASP A 200 0.67 7.17 -9.37
C ASP A 200 1.28 5.78 -9.15
N LEU A 201 0.56 4.85 -8.51
CA LEU A 201 1.01 3.46 -8.37
C LEU A 201 1.07 2.74 -9.73
N LEU A 202 0.07 2.94 -10.59
CA LEU A 202 0.06 2.31 -11.91
C LEU A 202 1.12 2.92 -12.84
N ILE A 203 1.37 4.23 -12.74
CA ILE A 203 2.50 4.90 -13.43
C ILE A 203 3.83 4.27 -13.00
N TYR A 204 3.99 4.00 -11.71
CA TYR A 204 5.18 3.32 -11.20
C TYR A 204 5.32 1.87 -11.70
N LEU A 205 4.22 1.11 -11.70
CA LEU A 205 4.22 -0.31 -12.05
C LEU A 205 4.34 -0.55 -13.56
N LYS A 206 3.77 0.34 -14.39
CA LYS A 206 3.68 0.18 -15.85
C LYS A 206 5.03 -0.09 -16.56
N PRO A 207 6.12 0.64 -16.31
CA PRO A 207 7.38 0.42 -16.99
C PRO A 207 8.15 -0.83 -16.51
N LEU A 208 7.71 -1.48 -15.42
CA LEU A 208 8.37 -2.67 -14.91
C LEU A 208 8.14 -3.84 -15.88
N LYS A 209 9.20 -4.58 -16.22
CA LYS A 209 9.08 -5.81 -17.01
C LYS A 209 8.38 -6.86 -16.14
N ARG A 210 7.19 -7.30 -16.57
CA ARG A 210 6.37 -8.29 -15.86
C ARG A 210 6.07 -9.49 -16.73
N ARG A 211 6.54 -10.66 -16.32
CA ARG A 211 6.32 -11.96 -16.96
C ARG A 211 5.14 -12.70 -16.33
N PHE A 212 4.91 -12.55 -15.03
CA PHE A 212 3.92 -13.33 -14.29
C PHE A 212 2.69 -12.52 -13.90
N PHE A 213 2.79 -11.19 -13.88
CA PHE A 213 1.69 -10.32 -13.45
C PHE A 213 1.33 -9.24 -14.48
N ASP A 214 0.03 -9.04 -14.67
CA ASP A 214 -0.53 -7.86 -15.31
C ASP A 214 -0.93 -6.83 -14.23
N VAL A 215 -1.15 -5.59 -14.63
CA VAL A 215 -1.69 -4.56 -13.73
C VAL A 215 -2.93 -3.93 -14.34
N ALA A 216 -3.84 -3.50 -13.48
CA ALA A 216 -5.09 -2.86 -13.89
C ALA A 216 -5.51 -1.76 -12.92
N TRP A 217 -6.35 -0.86 -13.41
CA TRP A 217 -7.05 0.09 -12.56
C TRP A 217 -8.37 -0.53 -12.09
N GLY A 218 -8.55 -0.64 -10.77
CA GLY A 218 -9.79 -1.02 -10.14
C GLY A 218 -10.63 0.21 -9.77
N GLU A 219 -11.90 0.20 -10.14
CA GLU A 219 -12.88 1.26 -9.84
C GLU A 219 -14.13 0.63 -9.21
N ALA A 220 -14.59 1.22 -8.12
CA ALA A 220 -15.84 0.86 -7.46
C ALA A 220 -16.77 2.07 -7.44
N TYR A 221 -18.05 1.83 -7.70
CA TYR A 221 -19.13 2.83 -7.63
C TYR A 221 -18.85 4.16 -8.38
N PRO A 222 -18.51 4.11 -9.69
CA PRO A 222 -18.16 5.30 -10.47
C PRO A 222 -19.24 6.39 -10.41
N GLY A 223 -18.83 7.63 -10.15
CA GLY A 223 -19.70 8.80 -10.08
C GLY A 223 -20.56 8.88 -8.81
N LYS A 224 -20.38 7.98 -7.84
CA LYS A 224 -21.13 7.98 -6.57
C LYS A 224 -20.29 8.56 -5.43
N VAL A 225 -20.96 8.90 -4.31
CA VAL A 225 -20.29 9.37 -3.08
C VAL A 225 -19.24 8.38 -2.57
N MET A 226 -19.53 7.08 -2.72
CA MET A 226 -18.64 5.99 -2.32
C MET A 226 -17.65 5.57 -3.42
N GLU A 227 -17.49 6.37 -4.48
CA GLU A 227 -16.53 6.07 -5.55
C GLU A 227 -15.15 5.81 -4.97
N HIS A 228 -14.54 4.71 -5.40
CA HIS A 228 -13.21 4.35 -4.95
C HIS A 228 -12.37 3.75 -6.06
N ASN A 229 -11.06 3.99 -5.99
CA ASN A 229 -10.11 3.65 -7.04
C ASN A 229 -8.84 3.05 -6.43
N THR A 230 -8.29 2.03 -7.06
CA THR A 230 -7.09 1.32 -6.59
C THR A 230 -6.28 0.73 -7.75
N ALA A 231 -5.01 0.41 -7.51
CA ALA A 231 -4.20 -0.39 -8.42
C ALA A 231 -4.43 -1.88 -8.14
N VAL A 232 -4.50 -2.70 -9.18
CA VAL A 232 -4.72 -4.15 -9.07
C VAL A 232 -3.61 -4.90 -9.79
N ILE A 233 -3.05 -5.91 -9.14
CA ILE A 233 -2.08 -6.85 -9.68
C ILE A 233 -2.85 -8.12 -10.02
N ILE A 234 -2.68 -8.65 -11.23
CA ILE A 234 -3.46 -9.78 -11.73
C ILE A 234 -2.48 -10.85 -12.22
N PRO A 235 -2.69 -12.15 -11.99
CA PRO A 235 -1.89 -13.17 -12.66
C PRO A 235 -2.02 -13.02 -14.17
N LYS A 236 -0.90 -13.11 -14.88
CA LYS A 236 -0.85 -12.78 -16.30
C LYS A 236 -1.85 -13.62 -17.11
N GLY A 237 -2.69 -12.94 -17.89
CA GLY A 237 -3.71 -13.59 -18.71
C GLY A 237 -4.96 -14.07 -17.95
N ARG A 238 -5.09 -13.76 -16.67
CA ARG A 238 -6.29 -14.05 -15.88
C ARG A 238 -7.30 -12.88 -15.89
N PRO A 239 -8.58 -13.16 -15.57
CA PRO A 239 -9.60 -12.12 -15.39
C PRO A 239 -9.28 -11.20 -14.20
N PHE A 240 -9.93 -10.03 -14.15
CA PHE A 240 -9.66 -9.00 -13.13
C PHE A 240 -10.00 -9.48 -11.71
N GLU A 241 -11.01 -10.32 -11.60
CA GLU A 241 -11.53 -10.92 -10.38
C GLU A 241 -10.50 -11.84 -9.72
N ASP A 242 -9.57 -12.41 -10.49
CA ASP A 242 -8.44 -13.19 -9.97
C ASP A 242 -7.31 -12.26 -9.46
N GLY A 243 -7.55 -10.96 -9.33
CA GLY A 243 -6.55 -9.97 -8.93
C GLY A 243 -6.41 -9.76 -7.42
N LEU A 244 -5.36 -9.03 -7.07
CA LEU A 244 -5.06 -8.51 -5.75
C LEU A 244 -4.94 -6.99 -5.84
N PHE A 245 -5.79 -6.27 -5.13
CA PHE A 245 -5.73 -4.81 -5.14
C PHE A 245 -4.75 -4.29 -4.08
N VAL A 246 -4.17 -3.12 -4.34
CA VAL A 246 -3.22 -2.44 -3.46
C VAL A 246 -3.73 -1.03 -3.20
N ASP A 247 -4.27 -0.82 -2.00
CA ASP A 247 -5.04 0.36 -1.65
C ASP A 247 -4.50 1.06 -0.40
N PRO A 248 -3.41 1.84 -0.52
CA PRO A 248 -2.89 2.62 0.59
C PRO A 248 -3.78 3.82 0.96
N TRP A 249 -4.76 4.20 0.12
CA TRP A 249 -5.61 5.36 0.40
C TRP A 249 -6.52 5.07 1.60
N ARG A 250 -7.12 3.89 1.68
CA ARG A 250 -8.06 3.53 2.76
C ARG A 250 -7.44 3.56 4.16
N THR A 251 -6.11 3.45 4.23
CA THR A 251 -5.30 3.33 5.43
C THR A 251 -4.36 4.53 5.63
N SER A 252 -4.62 5.65 4.94
CA SER A 252 -3.85 6.89 5.04
C SER A 252 -2.35 6.65 4.83
N GLY A 253 -2.01 6.00 3.73
CA GLY A 253 -0.65 5.74 3.28
C GLY A 253 0.03 4.52 3.88
N ARG A 254 -0.63 3.73 4.74
CA ARG A 254 -0.12 2.39 5.10
C ARG A 254 -0.50 1.39 4.02
N PRO A 255 0.39 0.50 3.56
CA PRO A 255 0.05 -0.53 2.60
C PRO A 255 -1.13 -1.38 3.06
N TYR A 256 -2.08 -1.62 2.16
CA TYR A 256 -3.20 -2.53 2.36
C TYR A 256 -3.47 -3.25 1.05
N TRP A 257 -3.71 -4.55 1.12
CA TRP A 257 -4.04 -5.36 -0.04
C TRP A 257 -4.97 -6.50 0.36
N SER A 258 -5.75 -6.97 -0.60
CA SER A 258 -6.55 -8.20 -0.49
C SER A 258 -6.88 -8.73 -1.89
N ARG A 259 -7.40 -9.95 -1.99
CA ARG A 259 -7.98 -10.45 -3.24
C ARG A 259 -9.19 -9.58 -3.58
N VAL A 260 -9.41 -9.34 -4.86
CA VAL A 260 -10.61 -8.64 -5.36
C VAL A 260 -11.93 -9.25 -4.82
N PRO A 261 -12.15 -10.57 -4.82
CA PRO A 261 -13.38 -11.17 -4.29
C PRO A 261 -13.54 -11.04 -2.77
N ASP A 262 -12.45 -10.82 -2.03
CA ASP A 262 -12.47 -10.78 -0.56
C ASP A 262 -12.82 -9.38 -0.02
N ASP A 263 -12.93 -8.36 -0.88
CA ASP A 263 -13.37 -7.03 -0.45
C ASP A 263 -14.90 -6.92 -0.44
N HIS A 264 -15.49 -7.14 0.73
CA HIS A 264 -16.94 -7.02 0.91
C HIS A 264 -17.45 -5.57 0.93
N HIS A 265 -16.57 -4.55 1.00
CA HIS A 265 -16.97 -3.15 1.05
C HIS A 265 -17.14 -2.55 -0.35
N TYR A 266 -16.25 -2.94 -1.27
CA TYR A 266 -16.18 -2.37 -2.60
C TYR A 266 -16.43 -3.41 -3.68
N ARG A 267 -17.43 -3.14 -4.53
CA ARG A 267 -17.69 -3.93 -5.74
C ARG A 267 -16.76 -3.48 -6.86
N TRP A 268 -15.55 -4.00 -6.84
CA TRP A 268 -14.50 -3.67 -7.80
C TRP A 268 -14.85 -4.09 -9.22
N LYS A 269 -14.58 -3.21 -10.17
CA LYS A 269 -14.58 -3.48 -11.61
C LYS A 269 -13.30 -2.95 -12.22
N GLN A 270 -12.85 -3.60 -13.28
CA GLN A 270 -11.76 -3.05 -14.08
C GLN A 270 -12.22 -1.78 -14.80
N TRP A 271 -11.44 -0.71 -14.68
CA TRP A 271 -11.64 0.48 -15.49
C TRP A 271 -11.10 0.26 -16.91
N ALA A 272 -11.98 0.36 -17.91
CA ALA A 272 -11.67 0.07 -19.31
C ALA A 272 -10.69 1.09 -19.95
N GLY A 273 -10.46 2.24 -19.31
CA GLY A 273 -9.55 3.29 -19.80
C GLY A 273 -8.07 3.02 -19.52
N PHE A 274 -7.73 1.97 -18.77
CA PHE A 274 -6.36 1.62 -18.43
C PHE A 274 -5.86 0.44 -19.29
N ASP A 275 -4.78 0.66 -20.03
CA ASP A 275 -4.10 -0.39 -20.78
C ASP A 275 -3.18 -1.20 -19.86
N ARG A 276 -3.36 -2.53 -19.85
CA ARG A 276 -2.62 -3.48 -19.01
C ARG A 276 -1.15 -3.62 -19.41
N ASN A 277 -0.82 -3.25 -20.66
CA ASN A 277 0.52 -3.31 -21.25
C ASN A 277 1.25 -1.97 -21.17
#